data_AF-A0A3M1EEF7-F1
#
_entry.id   AF-A0A3M1EEF7-F1
#
_cell.length_a   1.000
_cell.length_b   1.000
_cell.length_c   1.000
_cell.angle_alpha   90.00
_cell.angle_beta   90.00
_cell.angle_gamma   90.00
#
_symmetry.space_group_name_H-M   'P 1'
#
loop_
_entity.id
_entity.type
_entity.pdbx_description
1 polymer ?
#
loop_
_entity_poly.entity_id
_entity_poly.type
_entity_poly.pdbx_seq_one_letter_code
_entity_poly.pdbx_strand_id
1 'polypeptide(L)'
;MELIRPIKQTVWRWPAVAQFTLGGMGTGFYLLGLLIAARSGGDMPESFVLAAVFKLLGPALAALGFLALTTEAGRPSRGHNLLRHLRRSWMSRETLAGAVFIPAAFLDWLFPQPA
;
A
#
# COMPACT_ATOMS: atom_id res chain seq x y z
N MET A 1 -28.74 24.46 17.44
CA MET A 1 -29.16 23.13 16.92
C MET A 1 -27.90 22.36 16.60
N GLU A 2 -27.60 21.31 17.35
CA GLU A 2 -26.51 20.38 17.03
C GLU A 2 -27.07 19.37 16.02
N LEU A 3 -26.66 19.46 14.75
CA LEU A 3 -27.32 18.72 13.67
C LEU A 3 -27.10 17.20 13.75
N ILE A 4 -26.03 16.73 14.38
CA ILE A 4 -25.73 15.29 14.56
C ILE A 4 -24.84 15.14 15.81
N ARG A 5 -25.23 14.30 16.77
CA ARG A 5 -24.37 13.96 17.92
C ARG A 5 -23.20 13.08 17.46
N PRO A 6 -21.97 13.29 17.95
CA PRO A 6 -20.84 12.43 17.62
C PRO A 6 -21.08 11.01 18.14
N ILE A 7 -21.07 10.02 17.24
CA ILE A 7 -21.22 8.59 17.55
C ILE A 7 -19.88 7.90 17.28
N LYS A 8 -19.44 7.03 18.19
CA LYS A 8 -18.24 6.23 18.01
C LYS A 8 -18.43 5.22 16.88
N GLN A 9 -17.59 5.28 15.84
CA GLN A 9 -17.67 4.34 14.73
C GLN A 9 -17.15 2.95 15.17
N THR A 10 -17.98 1.92 15.00
CA THR A 10 -17.71 0.52 15.35
C THR A 10 -17.51 -0.40 14.14
N VAL A 11 -17.88 0.07 12.95
CA VAL A 11 -17.82 -0.71 11.69
C VAL A 11 -16.38 -0.93 11.24
N TRP A 12 -15.50 0.06 11.45
CA TRP A 12 -14.10 0.01 11.01
C TRP A 12 -13.24 -0.28 12.22
N ARG A 13 -12.78 -1.53 12.33
CA ARG A 13 -11.98 -1.96 13.47
C ARG A 13 -10.50 -1.63 13.23
N TRP A 14 -9.64 -2.06 14.15
CA TRP A 14 -8.19 -1.88 14.05
C TRP A 14 -7.57 -2.35 12.71
N PRO A 15 -8.07 -3.39 11.99
CA PRO A 15 -7.45 -3.83 10.74
C PRO A 15 -7.57 -2.80 9.63
N ALA A 16 -8.70 -2.09 9.55
CA ALA A 16 -8.85 -0.96 8.64
C ALA A 16 -7.80 0.14 8.95
N VAL A 17 -7.62 0.50 10.23
CA VAL A 17 -6.61 1.49 10.64
C VAL A 17 -5.19 1.06 10.25
N ALA A 18 -4.87 -0.22 10.45
CA ALA A 18 -3.60 -0.79 10.03
C ALA A 18 -3.42 -0.73 8.52
N GLN A 19 -4.45 -1.07 7.74
CA GLN A 19 -4.41 -1.00 6.28
C GLN A 19 -4.10 0.42 5.78
N PHE A 20 -4.79 1.44 6.29
CA PHE A 20 -4.52 2.83 5.89
C PHE A 20 -3.11 3.29 6.26
N THR A 21 -2.71 3.00 7.50
CA THR A 21 -1.42 3.46 8.02
C THR A 21 -0.28 2.80 7.24
N LEU A 22 -0.33 1.47 7.09
CA LEU A 22 0.69 0.70 6.39
C LEU A 22 0.66 0.94 4.88
N GLY A 23 -0.52 1.12 4.29
CA GLY A 23 -0.67 1.47 2.87
C GLY A 23 -0.09 2.86 2.57
N GLY A 24 -0.40 3.85 3.40
CA GLY A 24 0.15 5.21 3.28
C GLY A 24 1.66 5.25 3.50
N MET A 25 2.14 4.62 4.57
CA MET A 25 3.59 4.52 4.83
C MET A 25 4.30 3.77 3.71
N GLY A 26 3.75 2.64 3.25
CA GLY A 26 4.35 1.82 2.20
C GLY A 26 4.47 2.56 0.87
N THR A 27 3.39 3.19 0.41
CA THR A 27 3.43 4.01 -0.81
C THR A 27 4.35 5.22 -0.65
N GLY A 28 4.38 5.85 0.53
CA GLY A 28 5.30 6.94 0.85
C GLY A 28 6.78 6.55 0.78
N PHE A 29 7.16 5.41 1.37
CA PHE A 29 8.53 4.90 1.28
C PHE A 29 8.92 4.57 -0.15
N TYR A 30 8.02 3.94 -0.92
CA TYR A 30 8.31 3.63 -2.32
C TYR A 30 8.56 4.91 -3.14
N LEU A 31 7.72 5.93 -2.98
CA LEU A 31 7.91 7.24 -3.62
C LEU A 31 9.22 7.90 -3.20
N LEU A 32 9.59 7.83 -1.92
CA LEU A 32 10.85 8.35 -1.43
C LEU A 32 12.04 7.61 -2.06
N GLY A 33 11.97 6.29 -2.19
CA GLY A 33 12.98 5.49 -2.89
C GLY A 33 13.14 5.88 -4.36
N LEU A 34 12.03 6.13 -5.06
CA LEU A 34 12.05 6.66 -6.44
C LEU A 34 12.70 8.05 -6.52
N LEU A 35 12.38 8.95 -5.59
CA LEU A 35 12.95 10.29 -5.55
C LEU A 35 14.46 10.27 -5.28
N ILE A 36 14.92 9.41 -4.37
CA ILE A 36 16.35 9.23 -4.09
C ILE A 36 17.06 8.70 -5.34
N ALA A 37 16.53 7.65 -5.96
CA ALA A 37 17.10 7.08 -7.18
C ALA A 37 17.20 8.13 -8.32
N ALA A 38 16.15 8.92 -8.53
CA ALA A 38 16.11 9.96 -9.56
C ALA A 38 17.07 11.13 -9.31
N ARG A 39 17.37 11.45 -8.04
CA ARG A 39 18.28 12.55 -7.69
C ARG A 39 19.75 12.16 -7.73
N SER A 40 20.06 10.90 -7.47
CA SER A 40 21.45 10.44 -7.35
C SER A 40 22.08 10.01 -8.68
N GLY A 41 21.31 9.94 -9.77
CA GLY A 41 21.83 9.68 -11.13
C GLY A 41 22.59 8.36 -11.31
N GLY A 42 22.53 7.44 -10.34
CA GLY A 42 23.30 6.20 -10.32
C GLY A 42 24.75 6.32 -9.81
N ASP A 43 25.25 7.52 -9.51
CA ASP A 43 26.69 7.75 -9.23
C ASP A 43 27.09 7.50 -7.77
N MET A 44 26.13 7.40 -6.84
CA MET A 44 26.41 7.19 -5.41
C MET A 44 25.92 5.81 -4.91
N PRO A 45 26.84 4.89 -4.53
CA PRO A 45 26.50 3.56 -4.04
C PRO A 45 25.56 3.56 -2.83
N GLU A 46 25.75 4.49 -1.89
CA GLU A 46 24.92 4.59 -0.68
C GLU A 46 23.48 5.01 -0.99
N SER A 47 23.30 5.91 -1.96
CA SER A 47 21.97 6.32 -2.42
C SER A 47 21.22 5.19 -3.09
N PHE A 48 21.93 4.33 -3.83
CA PHE A 48 21.34 3.16 -4.48
C PHE A 48 20.82 2.15 -3.45
N VAL A 49 21.61 1.83 -2.42
CA VAL A 49 21.21 0.90 -1.36
C VAL A 49 19.99 1.44 -0.60
N LEU A 50 20.01 2.72 -0.21
CA LEU A 50 18.89 3.33 0.52
C LEU A 50 17.61 3.36 -0.32
N ALA A 51 17.72 3.71 -1.62
CA ALA A 51 16.59 3.67 -2.55
C ALA A 51 16.03 2.25 -2.70
N ALA A 52 16.89 1.24 -2.85
CA ALA A 52 16.48 -0.17 -2.97
C ALA A 52 15.75 -0.66 -1.71
N VAL A 53 16.24 -0.29 -0.51
CA VAL A 53 15.58 -0.64 0.76
C VAL A 53 14.19 -0.02 0.82
N PHE A 54 14.04 1.26 0.49
CA PHE A 54 12.73 1.93 0.52
C PHE A 54 11.77 1.41 -0.55
N LYS A 55 12.27 1.09 -1.74
CA LYS A 55 11.50 0.45 -2.81
C LYS A 55 10.99 -0.94 -2.44
N LEU A 56 11.70 -1.69 -1.60
CA LEU A 56 11.24 -3.00 -1.10
C LEU A 56 10.33 -2.86 0.12
N LEU A 57 10.66 -1.96 1.04
CA LEU A 57 9.89 -1.73 2.26
C LEU A 57 8.48 -1.23 1.94
N GLY A 58 8.34 -0.42 0.88
CA GLY A 58 7.06 0.10 0.42
C GLY A 58 5.99 -0.95 0.14
N PRO A 59 6.18 -1.86 -0.84
CA PRO A 59 5.26 -2.93 -1.14
C PRO A 59 5.12 -3.94 0.01
N ALA A 60 6.17 -4.15 0.82
CA ALA A 60 6.09 -5.02 2.00
C ALA A 60 5.09 -4.49 3.04
N LEU A 61 5.16 -3.19 3.36
CA LEU A 61 4.21 -2.55 4.28
C LEU A 61 2.79 -2.55 3.70
N ALA A 62 2.63 -2.22 2.42
CA ALA A 62 1.33 -2.28 1.77
C ALA A 62 0.72 -3.69 1.82
N ALA A 63 1.52 -4.73 1.55
CA ALA A 63 1.10 -6.13 1.67
C ALA A 63 0.69 -6.49 3.10
N LEU A 64 1.44 -6.07 4.11
CA LEU A 64 1.08 -6.27 5.51
C LEU A 64 -0.24 -5.58 5.88
N GLY A 65 -0.51 -4.39 5.34
CA GLY A 65 -1.79 -3.70 5.49
C GLY A 65 -2.97 -4.50 4.93
N PHE A 66 -2.82 -5.05 3.73
CA PHE A 66 -3.84 -5.94 3.14
C PHE A 66 -3.97 -7.27 3.90
N LEU A 67 -2.88 -7.82 4.42
CA LEU A 67 -2.92 -9.03 5.25
C LEU A 67 -3.70 -8.78 6.55
N ALA A 68 -3.48 -7.64 7.22
CA ALA A 68 -4.26 -7.26 8.40
C ALA A 68 -5.76 -7.26 8.09
N LEU A 69 -6.16 -6.68 6.95
CA LEU A 69 -7.55 -6.68 6.50
C LEU A 69 -8.12 -8.10 6.26
N THR A 70 -7.32 -9.05 5.79
CA THR A 70 -7.80 -10.45 5.62
C THR A 70 -8.22 -11.10 6.94
N THR A 71 -7.63 -10.67 8.07
CA THR A 71 -8.02 -11.15 9.40
C THR A 71 -9.42 -10.68 9.80
N GLU A 72 -9.88 -9.54 9.28
CA GLU A 72 -11.24 -9.01 9.50
C GLU A 72 -12.27 -9.69 8.60
N ALA A 73 -11.88 -10.02 7.36
CA ALA A 73 -12.80 -10.50 6.33
C ALA A 73 -13.40 -11.89 6.62
N GLY A 74 -12.84 -12.67 7.55
CA GLY A 74 -13.33 -13.97 8.04
C GLY A 74 -13.38 -15.12 7.01
N ARG A 75 -13.41 -14.83 5.70
CA ARG A 75 -13.43 -15.79 4.58
C ARG A 75 -12.51 -15.32 3.44
N PRO A 76 -11.18 -15.46 3.58
CA PRO A 76 -10.20 -14.93 2.63
C PRO A 76 -10.36 -15.51 1.20
N SER A 77 -10.86 -16.73 1.05
CA SER A 77 -11.15 -17.35 -0.26
C SER A 77 -12.17 -16.58 -1.12
N ARG A 78 -13.01 -15.74 -0.47
CA ARG A 78 -13.97 -14.88 -1.16
C ARG A 78 -13.41 -13.51 -1.52
N GLY A 79 -12.11 -13.27 -1.31
CA GLY A 79 -11.43 -12.01 -1.61
C GLY A 79 -11.58 -11.55 -3.06
N HIS A 80 -11.71 -12.48 -4.01
CA HIS A 80 -11.96 -12.14 -5.42
C HIS A 80 -13.25 -11.32 -5.64
N ASN A 81 -14.23 -11.41 -4.73
CA ASN A 81 -15.45 -10.59 -4.82
C ASN A 81 -15.18 -9.11 -4.60
N LEU A 82 -14.08 -8.73 -3.94
CA LEU A 82 -13.69 -7.33 -3.81
C LEU A 82 -13.44 -6.68 -5.18
N LEU A 83 -13.09 -7.44 -6.21
CA LEU A 83 -12.84 -6.88 -7.54
C LEU A 83 -14.09 -6.76 -8.42
N ARG A 84 -15.28 -7.19 -7.95
CA ARG A 84 -16.51 -7.16 -8.76
C ARG A 84 -17.16 -5.78 -8.89
N HIS A 85 -16.88 -4.86 -7.97
CA HIS A 85 -17.58 -3.56 -7.89
C HIS A 85 -16.63 -2.35 -7.91
N LEU A 86 -15.63 -2.38 -8.80
CA LEU A 86 -14.59 -1.34 -8.95
C LEU A 86 -15.14 0.09 -9.13
N ARG A 87 -16.32 0.25 -9.75
CA ARG A 87 -16.90 1.58 -10.01
C ARG A 87 -17.62 2.19 -8.80
N ARG A 88 -18.08 1.37 -7.85
CA ARG A 88 -18.99 1.81 -6.76
C ARG A 88 -18.37 1.69 -5.38
N SER A 89 -17.44 0.77 -5.20
CA SER A 89 -16.80 0.54 -3.91
C SER A 89 -15.40 1.13 -3.91
N TRP A 90 -15.16 2.04 -2.98
CA TRP A 90 -13.82 2.57 -2.70
C TRP A 90 -12.84 1.43 -2.35
N MET A 91 -13.29 0.48 -1.54
CA MET A 91 -12.49 -0.69 -1.13
C MET A 91 -12.05 -1.56 -2.31
N SER A 92 -12.92 -1.70 -3.31
CA SER A 92 -12.62 -2.44 -4.53
C SER A 92 -11.51 -1.78 -5.34
N ARG A 93 -11.52 -0.44 -5.41
CA ARG A 93 -10.48 0.34 -6.11
C ARG A 93 -9.15 0.25 -5.39
N GLU A 94 -9.16 0.33 -4.06
CA GLU A 94 -7.95 0.18 -3.26
C GLU A 94 -7.34 -1.21 -3.40
N THR A 95 -8.18 -2.26 -3.35
CA THR A 95 -7.72 -3.64 -3.56
C THR A 95 -7.10 -3.81 -4.95
N LEU A 96 -7.70 -3.23 -5.98
CA LEU A 96 -7.11 -3.22 -7.32
C LEU A 96 -5.78 -2.48 -7.36
N ALA A 97 -5.70 -1.29 -6.74
CA ALA A 97 -4.48 -0.50 -6.67
C ALA A 97 -3.36 -1.29 -5.97
N GLY A 98 -3.65 -1.93 -4.83
CA GLY A 98 -2.71 -2.81 -4.14
C GLY A 98 -2.30 -4.03 -4.96
N ALA A 99 -3.25 -4.69 -5.63
CA ALA A 99 -3.01 -5.84 -6.48
C ALA A 99 -2.12 -5.52 -7.69
N VAL A 100 -2.10 -4.27 -8.17
CA VAL A 100 -1.19 -3.81 -9.22
C VAL A 100 0.12 -3.28 -8.64
N PHE A 101 0.04 -2.44 -7.61
CA PHE A 101 1.19 -1.77 -7.01
C PHE A 101 2.19 -2.75 -6.42
N ILE A 102 1.76 -3.70 -5.61
CA ILE A 102 2.66 -4.64 -4.92
C ILE A 102 3.52 -5.44 -5.92
N PRO A 103 2.94 -6.13 -6.93
CA PRO A 103 3.76 -6.85 -7.90
C PRO A 103 4.58 -5.92 -8.79
N ALA A 104 4.05 -4.76 -9.20
CA ALA A 104 4.81 -3.81 -10.01
C ALA A 104 6.03 -3.25 -9.27
N ALA A 105 5.88 -2.88 -7.99
CA ALA A 105 6.97 -2.40 -7.15
C ALA A 105 7.99 -3.50 -6.86
N PHE A 106 7.54 -4.75 -6.68
CA PHE A 106 8.44 -5.89 -6.53
C PHE A 106 9.24 -6.16 -7.81
N LEU A 107 8.62 -6.04 -8.98
CA LEU A 107 9.29 -6.15 -10.28
C LEU A 107 10.28 -5.00 -10.50
N ASP A 108 9.93 -3.76 -10.14
CA ASP A 108 10.85 -2.62 -10.19
C ASP A 108 12.08 -2.86 -9.31
N TRP A 109 11.90 -3.45 -8.13
CA TRP A 109 13.00 -3.80 -7.25
C TRP A 109 13.90 -4.93 -7.80
N LEU A 110 13.31 -5.95 -8.44
CA LEU A 110 14.06 -7.04 -9.08
C LEU A 110 14.83 -6.59 -10.32
N PHE A 111 14.25 -5.67 -11.09
CA PHE A 111 14.81 -5.16 -12.33
C PHE A 111 14.97 -3.63 -12.25
N PRO A 112 15.87 -3.14 -11.37
CA PRO A 112 16.02 -1.72 -11.14
C PRO A 112 16.42 -1.05 -12.45
N GLN A 113 15.56 -0.16 -12.95
CA GLN A 113 15.89 0.67 -14.10
C GLN A 113 16.88 1.77 -13.65
N PRO A 114 17.92 2.06 -14.45
CA PRO A 114 18.71 3.28 -14.24
C PRO A 114 17.77 4.48 -14.40
N ALA A 115 17.80 5.38 -13.42
CA ALA A 115 17.00 6.60 -13.42
C ALA A 115 17.53 7.63 -14.42
#